data_AF-A0A921DXS1-F1
#
_entry.id   AF-A0A921DXS1-F1
#
_cell.length_a   1.000
_cell.length_b   1.000
_cell.length_c   1.000
_cell.angle_alpha   90.00
_cell.angle_beta   90.00
_cell.angle_gamma   90.00
#
_symmetry.space_group_name_H-M   'P 1'
#
loop_
_entity.id
_entity.type
_entity.pdbx_description
1 polymer ?
#
loop_
_entity_poly.entity_id
_entity_poly.type
_entity_poly.pdbx_seq_one_letter_code
_entity_poly.pdbx_strand_id
1 'polypeptide(L)'
;MRQRAPHDEDLKIITELLTSFSFTYGAINVLLEYVYQQLDGKLPYNYVMTIANKWYESGVTDAQDALKEIQSFKSNHEKSKSSKVYSKKDRPGEVRPDWMDEPNDDKQEESKTTDDVVDDEFDELMRYFKKGE
;
A
#
# COMPACT_ATOMS: atom_id res chain seq x y z
N MET A 1 12.51 30.83 -5.78
CA MET A 1 11.19 31.09 -6.40
C MET A 1 10.79 29.89 -7.25
N ARG A 2 9.56 29.41 -7.12
CA ARG A 2 8.99 28.39 -8.02
C ARG A 2 8.91 29.00 -9.43
N GLN A 3 9.69 28.50 -10.39
CA GLN A 3 9.76 29.04 -11.76
C GLN A 3 8.93 28.21 -12.75
N ARG A 4 7.71 27.82 -12.35
CA ARG A 4 6.80 27.09 -13.25
C ARG A 4 5.47 27.81 -13.27
N ALA A 5 4.98 28.11 -14.48
CA ALA A 5 3.61 28.56 -14.66
C ALA A 5 2.64 27.47 -14.17
N PRO A 6 1.57 27.83 -13.45
CA PRO A 6 0.61 26.83 -12.98
C PRO A 6 0.03 26.07 -14.16
N HIS A 7 -0.10 24.75 -14.03
CA HIS A 7 -0.80 23.94 -15.03
C HIS A 7 -2.32 24.14 -14.88
N ASP A 8 -3.09 23.98 -15.95
CA ASP A 8 -4.55 24.12 -15.90
C ASP A 8 -5.20 23.17 -14.88
N GLU A 9 -4.62 21.98 -14.69
CA GLU A 9 -5.06 21.04 -13.65
C GLU A 9 -4.84 21.58 -12.22
N ASP A 10 -3.73 22.28 -11.98
CA ASP A 10 -3.43 22.87 -10.67
C ASP A 10 -4.46 23.96 -10.34
N LEU A 11 -4.83 24.77 -11.34
CA LEU A 11 -5.87 25.78 -11.20
C LEU A 11 -7.22 25.14 -10.87
N LYS A 12 -7.59 24.06 -11.56
CA LYS A 12 -8.83 23.33 -11.28
C LYS A 12 -8.86 22.84 -9.83
N ILE A 13 -7.77 22.23 -9.36
CA ILE A 13 -7.64 21.78 -7.96
C ILE A 13 -7.86 22.94 -6.98
N ILE A 14 -7.18 24.06 -7.19
CA ILE A 14 -7.30 25.24 -6.31
C ILE A 14 -8.72 25.79 -6.32
N THR A 15 -9.35 25.91 -7.49
CA THR A 15 -10.73 26.42 -7.60
C THR A 15 -11.72 25.53 -6.86
N GLU A 16 -11.53 24.21 -6.92
CA GLU A 16 -12.40 23.29 -6.22
C GLU A 16 -12.17 23.31 -4.71
N LEU A 17 -10.91 23.41 -4.26
CA LEU A 17 -10.60 23.54 -2.84
C LEU A 17 -11.25 24.77 -2.23
N LEU A 18 -11.26 25.89 -2.96
CA LEU A 18 -11.89 27.14 -2.53
C LEU A 18 -13.42 27.08 -2.52
N THR A 19 -14.02 26.33 -3.45
CA THR A 19 -15.48 26.29 -3.61
C THR A 19 -16.12 25.28 -2.66
N SER A 20 -15.49 24.12 -2.51
CA SER A 20 -16.03 22.99 -1.74
C SER A 20 -15.70 23.08 -0.24
N PHE A 21 -14.59 23.71 0.13
CA PHE A 21 -14.14 23.78 1.52
C PHE A 21 -13.98 25.23 1.98
N SER A 22 -14.37 25.51 3.23
CA SER A 22 -14.21 26.82 3.86
C SER A 22 -12.80 27.01 4.46
N PHE A 23 -11.76 26.64 3.72
CA PHE A 23 -10.37 26.78 4.15
C PHE A 23 -9.86 28.20 3.90
N THR A 24 -8.99 28.68 4.78
CA THR A 24 -8.25 29.91 4.52
C THR A 24 -7.22 29.68 3.41
N TYR A 25 -6.87 30.74 2.66
CA TYR A 25 -5.80 30.67 1.65
C TYR A 25 -4.47 30.15 2.25
N GLY A 26 -4.22 30.46 3.52
CA GLY A 26 -3.06 29.93 4.26
C GLY A 26 -3.11 28.40 4.43
N ALA A 27 -4.25 27.86 4.88
CA ALA A 27 -4.43 26.42 5.02
C ALA A 27 -4.30 25.69 3.67
N ILE A 28 -4.88 26.24 2.60
CA ILE A 28 -4.76 25.67 1.25
C ILE A 28 -3.30 25.64 0.79
N ASN A 29 -2.56 26.73 0.99
CA ASN A 29 -1.14 26.77 0.63
C ASN A 29 -0.31 25.73 1.40
N VAL A 30 -0.61 25.55 2.69
CA VAL A 30 0.03 24.53 3.53
C VAL A 30 -0.31 23.11 3.05
N LEU A 31 -1.56 22.86 2.68
CA LEU A 31 -2.00 21.59 2.10
C LEU A 31 -1.26 21.28 0.80
N LEU A 32 -1.19 22.24 -0.11
CA LEU A 32 -0.51 22.08 -1.40
C LEU A 32 0.99 21.87 -1.22
N GLU A 33 1.64 22.64 -0.34
CA GLU A 33 3.05 22.43 0.01
C GLU A 33 3.29 21.03 0.55
N TYR A 34 2.43 20.57 1.46
CA TYR A 34 2.54 19.23 2.04
C TYR A 34 2.43 18.12 0.98
N VAL A 35 1.42 18.20 0.10
CA VAL A 35 1.25 17.20 -0.97
C VAL A 35 2.44 17.21 -1.93
N TYR A 36 2.93 18.40 -2.29
CA TYR A 36 4.06 18.55 -3.20
C TYR A 36 5.33 17.92 -2.64
N GLN A 37 5.60 18.11 -1.35
CA GLN A 37 6.73 17.46 -0.66
C GLN A 37 6.58 15.93 -0.59
N GLN A 38 5.36 15.42 -0.48
CA GLN A 38 5.11 13.98 -0.33
C GLN A 38 5.22 13.20 -1.65
N LEU A 39 4.96 13.86 -2.78
CA LEU A 39 4.87 13.23 -4.12
C LEU A 39 5.95 13.74 -5.08
N ASP A 40 7.05 14.28 -4.55
CA ASP A 40 8.21 14.78 -5.31
C ASP A 40 7.82 15.71 -6.46
N GLY A 41 6.90 16.62 -6.16
CA GLY A 41 6.50 17.69 -7.07
C GLY A 41 5.34 17.41 -8.02
N LYS A 42 4.56 16.35 -7.75
CA LYS A 42 3.30 16.06 -8.43
C LYS A 42 2.10 16.47 -7.57
N LEU A 43 1.03 16.88 -8.22
CA LEU A 43 -0.21 17.30 -7.57
C LEU A 43 -1.43 16.54 -8.15
N PRO A 44 -1.56 15.23 -7.92
CA PRO A 44 -2.68 14.47 -8.44
C PRO A 44 -3.98 14.86 -7.73
N TYR A 45 -4.97 15.26 -8.51
CA TYR A 45 -6.27 15.77 -8.05
C TYR A 45 -6.91 14.92 -6.95
N ASN A 46 -7.06 13.60 -7.16
CA ASN A 46 -7.70 12.70 -6.20
C ASN A 46 -6.98 12.67 -4.84
N TYR A 47 -5.64 12.73 -4.85
CA TYR A 47 -4.87 12.68 -3.62
C TYR A 47 -5.06 13.96 -2.79
N VAL A 48 -5.02 15.11 -3.45
CA VAL A 48 -5.28 16.41 -2.81
C VAL A 48 -6.68 16.42 -2.20
N MET A 49 -7.70 15.99 -2.96
CA MET A 49 -9.08 15.96 -2.50
C MET A 49 -9.28 15.02 -1.30
N THR A 50 -8.64 13.85 -1.30
CA THR A 50 -8.74 12.92 -0.14
C THR A 50 -8.11 13.50 1.13
N ILE A 51 -7.01 14.25 1.03
CA ILE A 51 -6.42 14.94 2.19
C ILE A 51 -7.32 16.10 2.63
N ALA A 52 -7.84 16.87 1.68
CA ALA A 52 -8.77 17.96 1.97
C ALA A 52 -10.02 17.47 2.70
N ASN A 53 -10.63 16.36 2.26
CA ASN A 53 -11.75 15.73 2.96
C ASN A 53 -11.39 15.32 4.39
N LYS A 54 -10.22 14.72 4.61
CA LYS A 54 -9.77 14.37 5.97
C LYS A 54 -9.60 15.60 6.85
N TRP A 55 -9.06 16.68 6.32
CA TRP A 55 -8.89 17.93 7.06
C TRP A 55 -10.22 18.61 7.36
N TYR A 56 -11.18 18.50 6.44
CA TYR A 56 -12.55 18.95 6.65
C TYR A 56 -13.23 18.17 7.77
N GLU A 57 -13.08 16.83 7.78
CA GLU A 57 -13.57 15.97 8.86
C GLU A 57 -12.90 16.28 10.22
N SER A 58 -11.60 16.59 10.22
CA SER A 58 -10.87 17.07 11.40
C SER A 58 -11.23 18.50 11.84
N GLY A 59 -12.03 19.24 11.05
CA GLY A 59 -12.42 20.61 11.38
C GLY A 59 -11.31 21.66 11.19
N VAL A 60 -10.31 21.37 10.36
CA VAL A 60 -9.21 22.30 10.06
C VAL A 60 -9.73 23.46 9.21
N THR A 61 -9.44 24.69 9.62
CA THR A 61 -9.83 25.90 8.87
C THR A 61 -8.66 26.86 8.66
N ASP A 62 -7.78 26.95 9.66
CA ASP A 62 -6.62 27.83 9.66
C ASP A 62 -5.30 27.11 9.33
N ALA A 63 -4.30 27.89 8.91
CA ALA A 63 -2.95 27.41 8.64
C ALA A 63 -2.28 26.80 9.87
N GLN A 64 -2.53 27.35 11.08
CA GLN A 64 -1.94 26.80 12.30
C GLN A 64 -2.47 25.40 12.61
N ASP A 65 -3.76 25.17 12.40
CA ASP A 65 -4.39 23.87 12.63
C ASP A 65 -3.98 22.85 11.56
N ALA A 66 -3.84 23.29 10.31
CA ALA A 66 -3.28 22.47 9.24
C ALA A 66 -1.86 21.97 9.58
N LEU A 67 -1.01 22.83 10.15
CA LEU A 67 0.33 22.43 10.58
C LEU A 67 0.31 21.40 11.72
N LYS A 68 -0.60 21.55 12.69
CA LYS A 68 -0.79 20.55 13.76
C LYS A 68 -1.22 19.21 13.19
N GLU A 69 -2.15 19.21 12.25
CA GLU A 69 -2.58 17.97 11.59
C GLU A 69 -1.44 17.33 10.79
N ILE A 70 -0.65 18.10 10.05
CA ILE A 70 0.51 17.54 9.34
C ILE A 70 1.49 16.87 10.32
N GLN A 71 1.73 17.47 11.49
CA GLN A 71 2.56 16.85 12.52
C GLN A 71 1.94 15.56 13.05
N SER A 72 0.63 15.55 13.30
CA SER A 72 -0.13 14.38 13.73
C SER A 72 0.02 13.23 12.70
N PHE A 73 -0.20 13.54 11.41
CA PHE A 73 -0.09 12.61 10.29
C PHE A 73 1.32 12.04 10.16
N LYS A 74 2.36 12.89 10.20
CA LYS A 74 3.75 12.44 10.14
C LYS A 74 4.08 11.49 11.29
N SER A 75 3.69 11.84 12.52
CA SER A 75 3.95 11.00 13.70
C SER A 75 3.25 9.64 13.62
N ASN A 76 2.00 9.61 13.16
CA ASN A 76 1.24 8.37 12.99
C ASN A 76 1.81 7.51 11.87
N HIS A 77 2.29 8.14 10.79
CA HIS A 77 2.93 7.44 9.69
C HIS A 77 4.23 6.75 10.15
N GLU A 78 5.08 7.44 10.91
CA GLU A 78 6.31 6.86 11.47
C GLU A 78 6.03 5.73 12.48
N LYS A 79 5.04 5.88 13.36
CA LYS A 79 4.60 4.81 14.27
C LYS A 79 4.10 3.57 13.51
N SER A 80 3.41 3.77 12.38
CA SER A 80 2.91 2.68 11.55
C SER A 80 4.01 1.94 10.78
N LYS A 81 5.17 2.57 10.59
CA LYS A 81 6.37 1.95 9.99
C LYS A 81 7.14 1.13 11.03
N SER A 82 7.28 1.66 12.26
CA SER A 82 7.98 0.95 13.33
C SER A 82 7.19 -0.25 13.87
N SER A 83 5.87 -0.22 13.85
CA SER A 83 5.02 -1.34 14.30
C SER A 83 4.99 -2.53 13.33
N LYS A 84 5.54 -2.41 12.12
CA LYS A 84 5.66 -3.50 11.13
C LYS A 84 6.88 -4.38 11.31
N VAL A 85 7.63 -4.20 12.40
CA VAL A 85 8.52 -5.25 12.89
C VAL A 85 7.62 -6.38 13.38
N TYR A 86 7.25 -7.27 12.46
CA TYR A 86 6.65 -8.56 12.76
C TYR A 86 7.60 -9.26 13.73
N SER A 87 7.31 -9.14 15.02
CA SER A 87 7.85 -10.08 15.99
C SER A 87 7.38 -11.44 15.49
N LYS A 88 8.33 -12.27 15.06
CA LYS A 88 8.16 -13.69 14.80
C LYS A 88 7.89 -14.37 16.15
N LYS A 89 6.87 -13.93 16.87
CA LYS A 89 6.31 -14.64 18.00
C LYS A 89 5.62 -15.82 17.36
N ASP A 90 6.08 -17.01 17.71
CA ASP A 90 5.49 -18.28 17.29
C ASP A 90 3.98 -18.11 17.29
N ARG A 91 3.40 -18.09 16.08
CA ARG A 91 1.96 -18.24 15.96
C ARG A 91 1.69 -19.57 16.64
N PRO A 92 0.84 -19.65 17.68
CA PRO A 92 0.31 -20.94 18.09
C PRO A 92 -0.14 -21.60 16.79
N GLY A 93 0.48 -22.74 16.44
CA GLY A 93 0.24 -23.39 15.16
C GLY A 93 -1.26 -23.44 14.92
N GLU A 94 -1.69 -23.18 13.69
CA GLU A 94 -3.10 -23.28 13.32
C GLU A 94 -3.59 -24.66 13.77
N VAL A 95 -4.40 -24.69 14.84
CA VAL A 95 -5.00 -25.93 15.31
C VAL A 95 -5.99 -26.30 14.21
N ARG A 96 -5.61 -27.31 13.42
CA ARG A 96 -6.49 -27.88 12.42
C ARG A 96 -7.77 -28.30 13.14
N PRO A 97 -8.93 -27.89 12.65
CA PRO A 97 -10.18 -28.23 13.30
C PRO A 97 -10.46 -29.73 13.17
N ASP A 98 -11.05 -30.33 14.21
CA ASP A 98 -11.26 -31.78 14.36
C ASP A 98 -12.03 -32.45 13.21
N TRP A 99 -12.77 -31.68 12.39
CA TRP A 99 -13.44 -32.20 11.18
C TRP A 99 -12.48 -32.47 10.01
N MET A 100 -11.24 -32.00 10.08
CA MET A 100 -10.20 -32.25 9.06
C MET A 100 -9.46 -33.57 9.31
N ASP A 101 -9.55 -34.12 10.51
CA ASP A 101 -9.02 -35.42 10.89
C ASP A 101 -10.14 -36.47 10.79
N GLU A 102 -10.76 -36.61 9.62
CA GLU A 102 -11.59 -37.79 9.35
C GLU A 102 -10.66 -39.00 9.17
N PRO A 103 -10.80 -40.08 9.96
CA PRO A 103 -10.13 -41.33 9.65
C PRO A 103 -10.79 -41.90 8.40
N ASN A 104 -10.18 -41.66 7.24
CA ASN A 104 -10.43 -42.48 6.06
C ASN A 104 -10.05 -43.91 6.44
N ASP A 105 -11.06 -44.72 6.82
CA ASP A 105 -10.93 -46.16 6.97
C ASP A 105 -10.87 -46.79 5.59
N ASP A 106 -9.81 -46.46 4.85
CA ASP A 106 -9.43 -47.10 3.61
C ASP A 106 -7.96 -47.47 3.73
N LYS A 107 -7.74 -48.73 4.09
CA LYS A 107 -6.53 -49.45 3.70
C LYS A 107 -6.33 -49.27 2.19
N GLN A 108 -5.26 -48.58 1.78
CA GLN A 108 -4.53 -48.90 0.56
C GLN A 108 -3.20 -48.11 0.47
N GLU A 109 -2.13 -48.89 0.57
CA GLU A 109 -0.92 -48.85 -0.27
C GLU A 109 -0.04 -47.59 -0.29
N GLU A 110 1.26 -47.85 -0.08
CA GLU A 110 2.38 -46.94 -0.31
C GLU A 110 2.25 -46.26 -1.67
N SER A 111 1.76 -45.02 -1.70
CA SER A 111 1.87 -44.17 -2.87
C SER A 111 3.28 -43.60 -2.90
N LYS A 112 4.13 -44.21 -3.73
CA LYS A 112 5.23 -43.48 -4.34
C LYS A 112 4.68 -42.19 -4.92
N THR A 113 5.26 -41.08 -4.49
CA THR A 113 5.05 -39.73 -4.99
C THR A 113 5.10 -39.71 -6.52
N THR A 114 4.08 -39.13 -7.14
CA THR A 114 4.03 -38.88 -8.60
C THR A 114 5.02 -37.80 -9.06
N ASP A 115 5.74 -37.17 -8.13
CA ASP A 115 6.78 -36.18 -8.42
C ASP A 115 8.06 -36.84 -8.99
N ASP A 116 8.40 -38.07 -8.56
CA ASP A 116 9.68 -38.69 -8.94
C ASP A 116 9.70 -39.20 -10.40
N VAL A 117 8.53 -39.46 -11.01
CA VAL A 117 8.46 -40.01 -12.38
C VAL A 117 8.55 -38.93 -13.46
N VAL A 118 8.13 -37.70 -13.14
CA VAL A 118 8.11 -36.59 -14.11
C VAL A 118 9.52 -36.02 -14.31
N ASP A 119 10.35 -36.06 -13.26
CA ASP A 119 11.73 -35.59 -13.31
C ASP A 119 12.63 -36.51 -14.17
N ASP A 120 12.41 -37.83 -14.12
CA ASP A 120 13.19 -38.80 -14.90
C ASP A 120 12.97 -38.65 -16.43
N GLU A 121 11.73 -38.40 -16.86
CA GLU A 121 11.39 -38.22 -18.28
C GLU A 121 11.91 -36.89 -18.84
N PHE A 122 11.88 -35.83 -18.02
CA PHE A 122 12.40 -34.52 -18.38
C PHE A 122 13.95 -34.53 -18.53
N ASP A 123 14.64 -35.22 -17.63
CA ASP A 123 16.11 -35.34 -17.67
C ASP A 123 16.60 -36.12 -18.89
N GLU A 124 15.84 -37.12 -19.33
CA GLU A 124 16.16 -37.89 -20.54
C GLU A 124 15.99 -37.04 -21.82
N LEU A 125 14.97 -36.18 -21.85
CA LEU A 125 14.73 -35.24 -22.94
C LEU A 125 15.85 -34.19 -23.04
N MET A 126 16.34 -33.69 -21.91
CA MET A 126 17.44 -32.72 -21.85
C MET A 126 18.77 -33.31 -22.34
N ARG A 127 19.02 -34.61 -22.12
CA ARG A 127 20.22 -35.30 -22.64
C ARG A 127 20.20 -35.44 -24.16
N TYR A 128 19.03 -35.62 -24.77
CA TYR A 128 18.89 -35.71 -26.22
C TYR A 128 19.26 -34.40 -26.92
N PHE A 129 18.77 -33.26 -26.42
CA PHE A 129 19.08 -31.94 -27.01
C PHE A 129 20.55 -31.54 -26.87
N LYS A 130 21.21 -31.93 -25.77
CA LYS A 130 22.64 -31.61 -25.55
C LYS A 130 23.61 -32.42 -26.43
N LYS A 131 23.15 -33.51 -27.05
CA LYS A 131 23.97 -34.39 -27.90
C LYS A 131 23.88 -34.05 -29.39
N GLY A 132 23.07 -33.04 -29.75
CA GLY A 132 22.79 -32.63 -31.12
C GLY A 132 23.56 -31.42 -31.65
N GLU A 133 24.58 -30.92 -30.94
CA GLU A 133 25.55 -29.93 -31.46
C GLU A 133 26.96 -30.54 -31.59
#